data_AF-A0A3D3SW21-F1
#
_entry.id   AF-A0A3D3SW21-F1
#
_cell.length_a   1.000
_cell.length_b   1.000
_cell.length_c   1.000
_cell.angle_alpha   90.00
_cell.angle_beta   90.00
_cell.angle_gamma   90.00
#
_symmetry.space_group_name_H-M   'P 1'
#
loop_
_entity.id
_entity.type
_entity.pdbx_description
1 polymer ?
#
loop_
_entity_poly.entity_id
_entity_poly.type
_entity_poly.pdbx_seq_one_letter_code
_entity_poly.pdbx_strand_id
1 'polypeptide(L)' 'MGHSDSVINVQARQNFWMPFSPNKEFKEEPRMYVRGEGMYLYKPNGDKVIDASAGLFCVAAGST' A
#
# COMPACT_ATOMS: atom_id res chain seq x y z
N MET A 1 15.02 -8.00 -5.25
CA MET A 1 13.89 -7.04 -5.17
C MET A 1 13.55 -6.95 -3.69
N GLY A 2 13.77 -5.81 -3.06
CA GLY A 2 13.86 -5.71 -1.58
C GLY A 2 12.58 -6.15 -0.88
N HIS A 3 12.67 -7.24 -0.12
CA HIS A 3 11.63 -7.72 0.79
C HIS A 3 11.53 -6.73 1.94
N SER A 4 10.47 -5.92 1.97
CA SER A 4 10.20 -5.04 3.10
C SER A 4 9.67 -5.88 4.25
N ASP A 5 10.43 -5.97 5.34
CA ASP A 5 9.99 -6.60 6.59
C ASP A 5 8.60 -6.09 6.96
N SER A 6 7.66 -7.01 7.14
CA SER A 6 6.26 -6.65 7.33
C SER A 6 6.04 -6.04 8.71
N VAL A 7 6.07 -4.71 8.77
CA VAL A 7 5.68 -3.91 9.96
C VAL A 7 4.18 -4.08 10.29
N ILE A 8 3.42 -4.79 9.45
CA ILE A 8 1.96 -4.91 9.52
C ILE A 8 1.53 -6.33 9.91
N ASN A 9 0.73 -6.44 10.97
CA ASN A 9 0.23 -7.68 11.56
C ASN A 9 -0.46 -8.59 10.51
N VAL A 10 0.08 -9.80 10.34
CA VAL A 10 -0.38 -10.81 9.37
C VAL A 10 -1.78 -11.34 9.69
N GLN A 11 -2.10 -11.54 10.97
CA GLN A 11 -3.40 -12.10 11.39
C GLN A 11 -4.54 -11.12 11.10
N ALA A 12 -4.31 -9.82 11.32
CA ALA A 12 -5.32 -8.78 11.07
C ALA A 12 -5.79 -8.74 9.60
N ARG A 13 -4.98 -9.20 8.63
CA ARG A 13 -5.30 -9.13 7.21
C ARG A 13 -6.11 -10.31 6.69
N GLN A 14 -6.10 -11.45 7.37
CA GLN A 14 -6.69 -12.68 6.84
C GLN A 14 -8.20 -12.54 6.60
N ASN A 15 -8.86 -11.72 7.41
CA ASN A 15 -10.29 -11.46 7.37
C ASN A 15 -10.71 -10.52 6.23
N PHE A 16 -9.79 -9.86 5.53
CA PHE A 16 -10.12 -8.94 4.44
C PHE A 16 -10.04 -9.63 3.08
N TRP A 17 -10.97 -9.28 2.20
CA TRP A 17 -10.94 -9.63 0.78
C TRP A 17 -10.57 -8.40 -0.03
N MET A 18 -9.48 -8.49 -0.77
CA MET A 18 -8.96 -7.39 -1.57
C MET A 18 -9.64 -7.37 -2.94
N PRO A 19 -10.18 -6.21 -3.37
CA PRO A 19 -10.77 -6.07 -4.70
C PRO A 19 -9.68 -6.18 -5.78
N PHE A 20 -10.04 -6.75 -6.93
CA PHE A 20 -9.18 -6.84 -8.13
C PHE A 20 -7.77 -7.41 -7.88
N SER A 21 -7.62 -8.29 -6.89
CA SER A 21 -6.32 -8.83 -6.46
C SER A 21 -6.35 -10.37 -6.34
N PRO A 22 -5.27 -11.07 -6.71
CA PRO A 22 -5.04 -12.46 -6.30
C PRO A 22 -4.88 -12.53 -4.78
N ASN A 23 -5.97 -12.82 -4.07
CA ASN A 23 -6.06 -12.64 -2.62
C ASN A 23 -5.05 -13.49 -1.82
N LYS A 24 -4.72 -14.69 -2.32
CA LYS A 24 -3.75 -15.57 -1.66
C LYS A 24 -2.34 -14.97 -1.69
N GLU A 25 -1.82 -14.73 -2.89
CA GLU A 25 -0.48 -14.15 -3.10
C GLU A 25 -0.35 -12.76 -2.46
N PHE A 26 -1.38 -11.93 -2.57
CA PHE A 26 -1.36 -10.61 -1.95
C PHE A 26 -1.27 -10.67 -0.42
N LYS A 27 -1.91 -11.66 0.22
CA LYS A 27 -1.83 -11.82 1.69
C LYS A 27 -0.45 -12.30 2.15
N GLU A 28 0.25 -13.07 1.32
CA GLU A 28 1.62 -13.54 1.53
C GLU A 28 2.62 -12.38 1.41
N GLU A 29 2.55 -11.58 0.33
CA GLU A 29 3.44 -10.44 0.09
C GLU A 29 2.67 -9.15 -0.25
N PRO A 30 2.12 -8.45 0.76
CA PRO A 30 1.32 -7.26 0.53
C PRO A 30 2.18 -6.02 0.30
N ARG A 31 1.81 -5.27 -0.74
CA ARG A 31 2.41 -3.96 -1.04
C ARG A 31 1.67 -2.88 -0.28
N MET A 32 2.16 -2.57 0.92
CA MET A 32 1.52 -1.63 1.85
C MET A 32 2.15 -0.23 1.79
N TYR A 33 1.35 0.79 2.08
CA TYR A 33 1.79 2.16 2.31
C TYR A 33 1.37 2.59 3.71
N VAL A 34 2.18 3.43 4.38
CA VAL A 34 1.94 3.88 5.76
C VAL A 34 1.61 5.36 5.87
N ARG A 35 1.87 6.13 4.80
CA ARG A 35 1.64 7.58 4.74
C ARG A 35 1.50 8.04 3.30
N GLY A 36 0.77 9.13 3.08
CA GLY A 36 0.78 9.92 1.85
C GLY A 36 1.13 11.38 2.15
N GLU A 37 1.74 12.09 1.20
CA GLU A 37 1.97 13.54 1.27
C GLU A 37 2.18 14.12 -0.13
N GLY A 38 1.36 15.12 -0.49
CA GLY A 38 1.26 15.63 -1.83
C GLY A 38 0.93 14.51 -2.82
N MET A 39 1.78 14.36 -3.85
CA MET A 39 1.62 13.35 -4.90
C MET A 39 2.34 12.02 -4.60
N TYR A 40 2.73 11.77 -3.35
CA TYR A 40 3.58 10.62 -3.01
C TYR A 40 3.01 9.77 -1.89
N LEU A 41 3.26 8.47 -2.01
CA LEU A 41 3.02 7.46 -1.00
C LEU A 41 4.35 6.95 -0.43
N TYR A 42 4.33 6.57 0.83
CA TYR A 42 5.51 6.12 1.56
C TYR A 42 5.32 4.67 2.00
N LYS A 43 6.28 3.83 1.63
CA LYS A 43 6.35 2.44 2.10
C LYS A 43 6.78 2.38 3.58
N PRO A 44 6.55 1.25 4.27
CA PRO A 44 6.99 1.07 5.66
C PRO A 44 8.49 1.29 5.89
N ASN A 45 9.33 1.01 4.89
CA ASN A 45 10.78 1.22 4.95
C ASN A 45 11.21 2.68 4.67
N GLY A 46 10.26 3.59 4.45
CA GLY A 46 10.51 5.00 4.16
C GLY A 46 10.64 5.34 2.67
N ASP A 47 10.63 4.36 1.77
CA ASP A 47 10.73 4.62 0.32
C ASP A 47 9.56 5.46 -0.15
N LYS A 48 9.87 6.50 -0.94
CA LYS A 48 8.91 7.39 -1.58
C LYS A 48 8.52 6.88 -2.97
N VAL A 49 7.22 6.81 -3.24
CA VAL A 49 6.63 6.32 -4.49
C VAL A 49 5.63 7.35 -5.01
N ILE A 50 5.66 7.67 -6.31
CA ILE A 50 4.69 8.58 -6.92
C ILE A 50 3.30 7.93 -7.01
N ASP A 51 2.25 8.64 -6.60
CA ASP A 51 0.86 8.24 -6.85
C ASP A 51 0.40 8.81 -8.20
N ALA A 52 0.74 8.10 -9.27
CA ALA A 52 0.33 8.47 -10.63
C ALA A 52 -1.17 8.26 -10.88
N SER A 53 -1.89 7.57 -9.98
CA SER A 53 -3.31 7.24 -10.13
C SER A 53 -4.23 8.18 -9.36
N ALA A 54 -3.67 9.09 -8.55
CA ALA A 54 -4.41 9.94 -7.62
C ALA A 54 -5.40 9.14 -6.74
N GLY A 55 -4.92 8.05 -6.13
CA GLY A 55 -5.70 7.21 -5.22
C GLY A 55 -6.97 6.64 -5.86
N LEU A 56 -6.82 6.02 -7.03
CA LEU A 56 -7.96 5.57 -7.88
C LEU A 56 -8.85 6.73 -8.34
N PHE A 57 -8.22 7.81 -8.82
CA PHE A 57 -8.87 9.00 -9.38
C PHE A 57 -9.66 9.87 -8.38
N CYS A 58 -9.47 9.64 -7.08
CA CYS A 58 -10.23 10.31 -6.02
C CYS A 58 -9.48 11.45 -5.33
N VAL A 59 -8.17 11.59 -5.55
CA VAL A 59 -7.30 12.44 -4.73
C VAL A 59 -6.65 13.54 -5.59
N ALA A 60 -7.47 14.42 -6.17
CA ALA A 60 -7.01 15.44 -7.11
C ALA A 60 -6.03 16.47 -6.50
N ALA A 61 -6.16 16.79 -5.21
CA ALA A 61 -5.30 17.74 -4.50
C ALA A 61 -4.10 17.08 -3.80
N GLY A 62 -3.90 15.78 -3.97
CA GLY A 62 -2.90 15.01 -3.23
C GLY A 62 -3.34 14.62 -1.82
N SER A 63 -2.51 13.77 -1.19
CA SER A 63 -2.72 13.30 0.18
C SER A 63 -2.04 14.24 1.18
N THR A 64 -2.56 14.34 2.40
CA THR A 64 -2.01 15.18 3.49
C THR A 64 -1.23 14.37 4.49
#